data_AF-A0A109LSU7-F1
#
_entry.id   AF-A0A109LSU7-F1
#
_cell.length_a   1.000
_cell.length_b   1.000
_cell.length_c   1.000
_cell.angle_alpha   90.00
_cell.angle_beta   90.00
_cell.angle_gamma   90.00
#
_symmetry.space_group_name_H-M   'P 1'
#
loop_
_entity.id
_entity.type
_entity.pdbx_description
1 polymer ?
#
loop_
_entity_poly.entity_id
_entity_poly.type
_entity_poly.pdbx_seq_one_letter_code
_entity_poly.pdbx_strand_id
1 'polypeptide(L)'
;METPHQIRFSSLCVAATLGCTAMSSATLAQDGFTTPVSEVLLDQMRNNVHLEEYIANALRPLRSMDKDGDGLTKADVEQQEAVAKANERARLAQQFLRMDFNGDLKVDRAEILKFTPGEKEVAARVADRFIDQYDQDNDGTATLEEALTYTTPSYGRRRSTGGADLLALDPNGDGRITPAELKGLAEAAFDYFDSDGNGTLSREEALAIQEERRLAEEVRKRREAGCFFRPPSAGARFIAYAPYGGQTISNVFVGSPDIETSIVDMTIEAGKEPLYLVFTSYDSVIWRFKGATDRVERVIAASFKSVHRRDSRTPHSTSAVGIIGLQKNKVRIANRDCIPDFADQREIDAGVPQQAMVALFGREPDVIKRENPIGTLSLPSIKFSRFSRKEKPEPLEGFDPVIWEDAIHFHPGGLAIIDESTVIAAEPVGEYEVLPNKFGLSNLVASGHLKFEGEAFHSRKFTLLKPIARWPAGMGGALSTAFVKPEGIPTPDGRLGHSCVLSEEDGAKANWERLCREKGSVSIPSAVDIERGSLKR
;
A
#
# COMPACT_ATOMS: atom_id res chain seq x y z
N MET A 1 1.41 79.24 3.73
CA MET A 1 1.31 78.20 2.69
C MET A 1 0.36 77.15 3.22
N GLU A 2 -0.82 77.12 2.61
CA GLU A 2 -2.09 76.63 3.13
C GLU A 2 -2.24 75.11 2.97
N THR A 3 -2.93 74.48 3.93
CA THR A 3 -3.77 73.26 3.76
C THR A 3 -4.88 73.54 2.72
N PRO A 4 -5.56 72.56 2.04
CA PRO A 4 -6.45 71.61 2.73
C PRO A 4 -6.89 70.29 2.03
N HIS A 5 -7.57 69.48 2.84
CA HIS A 5 -8.66 68.50 2.60
C HIS A 5 -9.38 68.43 1.23
N GLN A 6 -9.76 67.20 0.84
CA GLN A 6 -11.09 66.79 0.32
C GLN A 6 -11.33 65.31 0.70
N ILE A 7 -12.30 64.91 1.54
CA ILE A 7 -13.78 64.87 1.46
C ILE A 7 -14.33 63.81 0.46
N ARG A 8 -15.11 62.89 1.04
CA ARG A 8 -15.88 61.77 0.48
C ARG A 8 -16.95 62.20 -0.53
N PHE A 9 -17.30 61.31 -1.46
CA PHE A 9 -18.69 61.16 -1.93
C PHE A 9 -19.03 59.68 -2.21
N SER A 10 -20.11 59.26 -1.58
CA SER A 10 -20.88 58.03 -1.80
C SER A 10 -21.79 58.18 -3.02
N SER A 11 -21.99 57.11 -3.81
CA SER A 11 -23.21 56.92 -4.61
C SER A 11 -23.59 55.45 -4.71
N LEU A 12 -24.82 55.18 -4.27
CA LEU A 12 -25.64 54.01 -4.52
C LEU A 12 -25.76 53.73 -6.02
N CYS A 13 -25.85 52.44 -6.39
CA CYS A 13 -26.69 52.01 -7.49
C CYS A 13 -27.52 50.79 -7.07
N VAL A 14 -28.78 50.82 -7.45
CA VAL A 14 -29.91 50.03 -6.97
C VAL A 14 -30.14 48.78 -7.84
N ALA A 15 -30.48 47.67 -7.18
CA ALA A 15 -31.26 46.49 -7.59
C ALA A 15 -31.23 45.99 -9.05
N ALA A 16 -30.80 44.73 -9.21
CA ALA A 16 -31.52 43.76 -10.05
C ALA A 16 -31.45 42.37 -9.39
N THR A 17 -32.60 41.91 -8.94
CA THR A 17 -32.88 40.57 -8.43
C THR A 17 -32.73 39.53 -9.53
N LEU A 18 -31.83 38.57 -9.35
CA LEU A 18 -31.94 37.23 -9.91
C LEU A 18 -31.52 36.26 -8.81
N GLY A 19 -32.54 35.67 -8.16
CA GLY A 19 -32.36 34.61 -7.19
C GLY A 19 -31.80 33.38 -7.89
N CYS A 20 -30.48 33.24 -7.87
CA CYS A 20 -29.86 31.94 -7.95
C CYS A 20 -29.99 31.31 -6.55
N THR A 21 -31.02 30.48 -6.38
CA THR A 21 -31.05 29.49 -5.30
C THR A 21 -29.85 28.57 -5.52
N ALA A 22 -28.73 28.89 -4.89
CA ALA A 22 -27.62 27.98 -4.69
C ALA A 22 -28.16 26.81 -3.85
N MET A 23 -28.56 25.74 -4.53
CA MET A 23 -28.78 24.46 -3.89
C MET A 23 -27.49 24.09 -3.17
N SER A 24 -27.66 23.69 -1.91
CA SER A 24 -26.58 23.34 -1.00
C SER A 24 -25.85 22.09 -1.48
N SER A 25 -24.84 22.26 -2.33
CA SER A 25 -23.83 21.25 -2.64
C SER A 25 -22.80 21.14 -1.50
N ALA A 26 -23.27 21.11 -0.25
CA ALA A 26 -22.40 21.21 0.93
C ALA A 26 -22.09 19.85 1.58
N THR A 27 -22.56 18.73 1.02
CA THR A 27 -22.40 17.42 1.68
C THR A 27 -21.63 16.36 0.88
N LEU A 28 -21.17 16.66 -0.35
CA LEU A 28 -20.34 15.74 -1.14
C LEU A 28 -18.88 16.20 -1.31
N ALA A 29 -18.52 17.40 -0.81
CA ALA A 29 -17.16 17.96 -0.92
C ALA A 29 -16.20 17.50 0.20
N GLN A 30 -16.45 16.34 0.82
CA GLN A 30 -15.52 15.82 1.84
C GLN A 30 -14.33 15.07 1.26
N ASP A 31 -14.39 14.66 -0.01
CA ASP A 31 -13.36 13.85 -0.64
C ASP A 31 -12.65 14.66 -1.75
N GLY A 32 -11.36 14.95 -1.60
CA GLY A 32 -10.56 15.86 -2.45
C GLY A 32 -10.37 15.46 -3.92
N PHE A 33 -11.16 14.53 -4.44
CA PHE A 33 -11.22 14.13 -5.85
C PHE A 33 -12.68 14.13 -6.30
N THR A 34 -13.15 15.25 -6.86
CA THR A 34 -14.42 15.29 -7.57
C THR A 34 -14.12 15.26 -9.06
N THR A 35 -14.31 14.11 -9.72
CA THR A 35 -14.45 14.10 -11.18
C THR A 35 -15.78 14.79 -11.52
N PRO A 36 -15.84 15.66 -12.54
CA PRO A 36 -17.08 16.34 -12.92
C PRO A 36 -18.17 15.38 -13.41
N VAL A 37 -17.77 14.20 -13.89
CA VAL A 37 -18.68 13.12 -14.33
C VAL A 37 -18.42 11.86 -13.50
N SER A 38 -19.49 11.14 -13.17
CA SER A 38 -19.41 9.89 -12.40
C SER A 38 -18.91 8.71 -13.23
N GLU A 39 -18.16 7.81 -12.61
CA GLU A 39 -17.55 6.64 -13.28
C GLU A 39 -18.58 5.74 -13.99
N VAL A 40 -19.76 5.58 -13.38
CA VAL A 40 -20.88 4.79 -13.91
C VAL A 40 -21.33 5.30 -15.28
N LEU A 41 -21.34 6.62 -15.46
CA LEU A 41 -21.73 7.26 -16.71
C LEU A 41 -20.58 7.21 -17.73
N LEU A 42 -19.34 7.43 -17.26
CA LEU A 42 -18.15 7.34 -18.10
C LEU A 42 -17.96 5.94 -18.71
N ASP A 43 -18.22 4.85 -17.97
CA ASP A 43 -18.03 3.47 -18.46
C ASP A 43 -18.96 3.13 -19.64
N GLN A 44 -20.14 3.74 -19.69
CA GLN A 44 -21.14 3.51 -20.75
C GLN A 44 -20.87 4.34 -22.02
N MET A 45 -20.04 5.38 -21.96
CA MET A 45 -19.68 6.19 -23.13
C MET A 45 -18.72 5.40 -24.04
N ARG A 46 -18.99 5.32 -25.34
CA ARG A 46 -18.10 4.67 -26.32
C ARG A 46 -17.86 5.58 -27.52
N ASN A 47 -16.77 5.33 -28.23
CA ASN A 47 -16.43 6.08 -29.44
C ASN A 47 -17.48 5.87 -30.52
N ASN A 48 -17.82 6.94 -31.26
CA ASN A 48 -18.81 6.92 -32.36
C ASN A 48 -20.22 6.48 -31.93
N VAL A 49 -20.64 6.82 -30.71
CA VAL A 49 -22.01 6.57 -30.23
C VAL A 49 -22.81 7.86 -30.26
N HIS A 50 -24.06 7.77 -30.70
CA HIS A 50 -25.03 8.86 -30.67
C HIS A 50 -25.64 9.02 -29.28
N LEU A 51 -26.06 10.23 -28.92
CA LEU A 51 -26.70 10.55 -27.63
C LEU A 51 -27.85 9.57 -27.28
N GLU A 52 -28.74 9.28 -28.24
CA GLU A 52 -29.88 8.39 -28.02
C GLU A 52 -29.47 6.95 -27.63
N GLU A 53 -28.44 6.43 -28.30
CA GLU A 53 -27.92 5.09 -28.03
C GLU A 53 -27.21 5.05 -26.68
N TYR A 54 -26.47 6.10 -26.33
CA TYR A 54 -25.82 6.23 -25.02
C TYR A 54 -26.85 6.25 -23.87
N ILE A 55 -27.91 7.09 -23.97
CA ILE A 55 -28.97 7.14 -22.97
C ILE A 55 -29.68 5.79 -22.84
N ALA A 56 -29.97 5.13 -23.96
CA ALA A 56 -30.60 3.81 -23.94
C ALA A 56 -29.74 2.76 -23.22
N ASN A 57 -28.41 2.79 -23.43
CA ASN A 57 -27.48 1.90 -22.76
C ASN A 57 -27.34 2.24 -21.27
N ALA A 58 -27.29 3.52 -20.89
CA ALA A 58 -27.20 3.96 -19.50
C ALA A 58 -28.44 3.60 -18.67
N LEU A 59 -29.64 3.62 -19.27
CA LEU A 59 -30.90 3.26 -18.60
C LEU A 59 -31.15 1.75 -18.51
N ARG A 60 -30.44 0.94 -19.31
CA ARG A 60 -30.69 -0.51 -19.39
C ARG A 60 -30.50 -1.24 -18.05
N PRO A 61 -29.43 -1.00 -17.27
CA PRO A 61 -29.25 -1.65 -15.97
C PRO A 61 -30.34 -1.25 -14.98
N LEU A 62 -30.70 0.03 -14.92
CA LEU A 62 -31.76 0.54 -14.05
C LEU A 62 -33.08 -0.18 -14.34
N ARG A 63 -33.52 -0.24 -15.61
CA ARG A 63 -34.76 -0.92 -16.03
C ARG A 63 -34.75 -2.44 -15.80
N SER A 64 -33.57 -3.05 -15.71
CA SER A 64 -33.45 -4.49 -15.44
C SER A 64 -33.58 -4.82 -13.95
N MET A 65 -33.29 -3.84 -13.09
CA MET A 65 -33.29 -3.97 -11.64
C MET A 65 -34.60 -3.47 -11.02
N ASP A 66 -35.10 -2.33 -11.50
CA ASP A 66 -36.40 -1.75 -11.15
C ASP A 66 -37.53 -2.51 -11.88
N LYS A 67 -38.12 -3.50 -11.21
CA LYS A 67 -39.15 -4.38 -11.80
C LYS A 67 -40.57 -3.87 -11.61
N ASP A 68 -40.80 -3.10 -10.56
CA ASP A 68 -42.09 -2.51 -10.21
C ASP A 68 -42.26 -1.09 -10.76
N GLY A 69 -41.19 -0.49 -11.28
CA GLY A 69 -41.20 0.77 -12.02
C GLY A 69 -41.26 2.00 -11.11
N ASP A 70 -40.87 1.87 -9.83
CA ASP A 70 -40.89 2.95 -8.84
C ASP A 70 -39.54 3.65 -8.66
N GLY A 71 -38.57 3.33 -9.53
CA GLY A 71 -37.19 3.77 -9.47
C GLY A 71 -36.31 2.75 -8.76
N LEU A 72 -35.01 2.72 -9.07
CA LEU A 72 -34.12 1.79 -8.40
C LEU A 72 -33.96 2.18 -6.93
N THR A 73 -34.40 1.29 -6.03
CA THR A 73 -34.27 1.48 -4.58
C THR A 73 -33.22 0.54 -3.98
N LYS A 74 -32.90 0.74 -2.71
CA LYS A 74 -32.05 -0.18 -1.95
C LYS A 74 -32.63 -1.61 -1.90
N ALA A 75 -33.96 -1.76 -1.86
CA ALA A 75 -34.61 -3.06 -1.81
C ALA A 75 -34.40 -3.85 -3.12
N ASP A 76 -34.42 -3.18 -4.26
CA ASP A 76 -34.16 -3.79 -5.57
C ASP A 76 -32.72 -4.28 -5.69
N VAL A 77 -31.77 -3.48 -5.19
CA VAL A 77 -30.35 -3.86 -5.15
C VAL A 77 -30.16 -5.10 -4.27
N GLU A 78 -30.74 -5.12 -3.06
CA GLU A 78 -30.67 -6.27 -2.16
C GLU A 78 -31.33 -7.52 -2.76
N GLN A 79 -32.47 -7.37 -3.44
CA GLN A 79 -33.15 -8.46 -4.12
C GLN A 79 -32.30 -9.02 -5.27
N GLN A 80 -31.67 -8.15 -6.07
CA GLN A 80 -30.80 -8.54 -7.16
C GLN A 80 -29.55 -9.26 -6.66
N GLU A 81 -28.94 -8.78 -5.56
CA GLU A 81 -27.82 -9.46 -4.91
C GLU A 81 -28.24 -10.83 -4.36
N ALA A 82 -29.43 -10.95 -3.77
CA ALA A 82 -29.94 -12.22 -3.27
C ALA A 82 -30.16 -13.23 -4.41
N VAL A 83 -30.73 -12.79 -5.54
CA VAL A 83 -30.88 -13.61 -6.75
C VAL A 83 -29.52 -14.00 -7.33
N ALA A 84 -28.55 -13.07 -7.37
CA ALA A 84 -27.20 -13.33 -7.85
C ALA A 84 -26.49 -14.37 -6.96
N LYS A 85 -26.59 -14.26 -5.64
CA LYS A 85 -26.08 -15.25 -4.68
C LYS A 85 -26.74 -16.62 -4.87
N ALA A 86 -28.06 -16.66 -5.08
CA ALA A 86 -28.76 -17.92 -5.34
C ALA A 86 -28.32 -18.58 -6.65
N ASN A 87 -28.16 -17.80 -7.73
CA ASN A 87 -27.66 -18.29 -9.02
C ASN A 87 -26.22 -18.79 -8.92
N GLU A 88 -25.37 -18.12 -8.14
CA GLU A 88 -23.99 -18.58 -7.93
C GLU A 88 -23.94 -19.89 -7.15
N ARG A 89 -24.75 -20.02 -6.10
CA ARG A 89 -24.91 -21.30 -5.38
C ARG A 89 -25.37 -22.41 -6.33
N ALA A 90 -26.32 -22.13 -7.21
CA ALA A 90 -26.78 -23.08 -8.22
C ALA A 90 -25.66 -23.45 -9.22
N ARG A 91 -24.86 -22.47 -9.66
CA ARG A 91 -23.72 -22.68 -10.58
C ARG A 91 -22.62 -23.53 -9.94
N LEU A 92 -22.26 -23.24 -8.69
CA LEU A 92 -21.29 -24.01 -7.92
C LEU A 92 -21.81 -25.44 -7.69
N ALA A 93 -23.06 -25.60 -7.27
CA ALA A 93 -23.67 -26.92 -7.13
C ALA A 93 -23.64 -27.72 -8.44
N GLN A 94 -24.02 -27.09 -9.57
CA GLN A 94 -23.94 -27.75 -10.88
C GLN A 94 -22.50 -28.12 -11.25
N GLN A 95 -21.52 -27.28 -10.92
CA GLN A 95 -20.11 -27.57 -11.18
C GLN A 95 -19.61 -28.75 -10.35
N PHE A 96 -19.93 -28.81 -9.06
CA PHE A 96 -19.56 -29.91 -8.17
C PHE A 96 -20.23 -31.22 -8.58
N LEU A 97 -21.54 -31.20 -8.85
CA LEU A 97 -22.29 -32.37 -9.31
C LEU A 97 -21.83 -32.90 -10.67
N ARG A 98 -21.15 -32.08 -11.49
CA ARG A 98 -20.56 -32.53 -12.76
C ARG A 98 -19.21 -33.22 -12.58
N MET A 99 -18.54 -33.01 -11.45
CA MET A 99 -17.23 -33.58 -11.13
C MET A 99 -17.33 -34.76 -10.15
N ASP A 100 -18.40 -34.80 -9.35
CA ASP A 100 -18.79 -35.95 -8.54
C ASP A 100 -19.27 -37.10 -9.45
N PHE A 101 -18.38 -38.04 -9.73
CA PHE A 101 -18.68 -39.17 -10.61
C PHE A 101 -19.23 -40.37 -9.84
N ASN A 102 -18.92 -40.46 -8.55
CA ASN A 102 -19.32 -41.58 -7.70
C ASN A 102 -20.66 -41.33 -6.97
N GLY A 103 -21.16 -40.10 -6.98
CA GLY A 103 -22.44 -39.66 -6.41
C GLY A 103 -22.43 -39.44 -4.90
N ASP A 104 -21.26 -39.23 -4.28
CA ASP A 104 -21.12 -39.06 -2.83
C ASP A 104 -21.19 -37.60 -2.36
N LEU A 105 -21.43 -36.66 -3.29
CA LEU A 105 -21.50 -35.21 -3.07
C LEU A 105 -20.19 -34.58 -2.58
N LYS A 106 -19.09 -35.31 -2.70
CA LYS A 106 -17.72 -34.83 -2.52
C LYS A 106 -17.01 -34.85 -3.86
N VAL A 107 -15.99 -34.03 -3.99
CA VAL A 107 -15.12 -34.04 -5.17
C VAL A 107 -13.72 -34.33 -4.68
N ASP A 108 -13.24 -35.53 -4.98
CA ASP A 108 -11.89 -35.95 -4.64
C ASP A 108 -10.88 -35.64 -5.75
N ARG A 109 -9.59 -35.75 -5.41
CA ARG A 109 -8.50 -35.51 -6.36
C ARG A 109 -8.55 -36.45 -7.58
N ALA A 110 -8.98 -37.69 -7.40
CA ALA A 110 -9.06 -38.68 -8.48
C ALA A 110 -10.20 -38.37 -9.46
N GLU A 111 -11.30 -37.80 -8.99
CA GLU A 111 -12.43 -37.37 -9.79
C GLU A 111 -12.10 -36.14 -10.63
N ILE A 112 -11.39 -35.15 -10.08
CA ILE A 112 -10.93 -33.98 -10.84
C ILE A 112 -9.94 -34.39 -11.94
N LEU A 113 -9.06 -35.35 -11.64
CA LEU A 113 -8.14 -35.92 -12.63
C LEU A 113 -8.85 -36.64 -13.78
N LYS A 114 -10.03 -37.23 -13.53
CA LYS A 114 -10.87 -37.85 -14.58
C LYS A 114 -11.64 -36.81 -15.39
N PHE A 115 -12.07 -35.72 -14.74
CA PHE A 115 -12.83 -34.65 -15.40
C PHE A 115 -11.97 -33.76 -16.30
N THR A 116 -10.69 -33.56 -15.95
CA THR A 116 -9.82 -32.59 -16.62
C THR A 116 -9.16 -33.18 -17.88
N PRO A 117 -9.46 -32.69 -19.09
CA PRO A 117 -8.79 -33.14 -20.30
C PRO A 117 -7.35 -32.58 -20.37
N GLY A 118 -6.36 -33.41 -20.68
CA GLY A 118 -4.97 -32.98 -20.90
C GLY A 118 -3.91 -33.91 -20.32
N GLU A 119 -2.66 -33.44 -20.29
CA GLU A 119 -1.54 -34.17 -19.67
C GLU A 119 -1.72 -34.29 -18.15
N LYS A 120 -1.29 -35.43 -17.58
CA LYS A 120 -1.48 -35.76 -16.15
C LYS A 120 -0.96 -34.68 -15.20
N GLU A 121 0.11 -33.98 -15.56
CA GLU A 121 0.73 -32.95 -14.73
C GLU A 121 -0.05 -31.62 -14.73
N VAL A 122 -0.79 -31.33 -15.81
CA VAL A 122 -1.72 -30.19 -15.86
C VAL A 122 -2.97 -30.53 -15.04
N ALA A 123 -3.52 -31.73 -15.21
CA ALA A 123 -4.68 -32.20 -14.46
C ALA A 123 -4.41 -32.25 -12.94
N ALA A 124 -3.21 -32.70 -12.55
CA ALA A 124 -2.78 -32.70 -11.15
C ALA A 124 -2.77 -31.28 -10.55
N ARG A 125 -2.18 -30.30 -11.25
CA ARG A 125 -2.16 -28.90 -10.78
C ARG A 125 -3.55 -28.27 -10.70
N VAL A 126 -4.48 -28.68 -11.57
CA VAL A 126 -5.87 -28.22 -11.53
C VAL A 126 -6.59 -28.84 -10.33
N ALA A 127 -6.35 -30.12 -10.06
CA ALA A 127 -6.91 -30.81 -8.89
C ALA A 127 -6.40 -30.20 -7.59
N ASP A 128 -5.08 -29.99 -7.46
CA ASP A 128 -4.48 -29.40 -6.26
C ASP A 128 -5.03 -27.99 -6.01
N ARG A 129 -5.13 -27.14 -7.04
CA ARG A 129 -5.73 -25.80 -6.91
C ARG A 129 -7.21 -25.82 -6.51
N PHE A 130 -7.96 -26.82 -6.97
CA PHE A 130 -9.38 -26.91 -6.69
C PHE A 130 -9.62 -27.33 -5.24
N ILE A 131 -8.89 -28.34 -4.77
CA ILE A 131 -8.90 -28.77 -3.36
C ILE A 131 -8.44 -27.60 -2.47
N ASP A 132 -7.28 -27.00 -2.73
CA ASP A 132 -6.77 -25.83 -1.99
C ASP A 132 -7.75 -24.64 -1.91
N GLN A 133 -8.71 -24.55 -2.83
CA GLN A 133 -9.66 -23.45 -2.89
C GLN A 133 -10.92 -23.71 -2.06
N TYR A 134 -11.36 -24.96 -1.94
CA TYR A 134 -12.68 -25.30 -1.39
C TYR A 134 -12.62 -26.22 -0.16
N ASP A 135 -11.55 -26.98 0.02
CA ASP A 135 -11.32 -27.85 1.17
C ASP A 135 -10.93 -26.99 2.39
N GLN A 136 -11.90 -26.66 3.24
CA GLN A 136 -11.70 -25.77 4.38
C GLN A 136 -11.19 -26.54 5.60
N ASP A 137 -11.59 -27.79 5.74
CA ASP A 137 -11.17 -28.65 6.86
C ASP A 137 -9.88 -29.43 6.58
N ASN A 138 -9.34 -29.31 5.37
CA ASN A 138 -8.12 -29.96 4.87
C ASN A 138 -8.21 -31.49 4.93
N ASP A 139 -9.41 -32.06 4.73
CA ASP A 139 -9.62 -33.50 4.71
C ASP A 139 -9.23 -34.17 3.38
N GLY A 140 -8.83 -33.37 2.39
CA GLY A 140 -8.39 -33.80 1.06
C GLY A 140 -9.52 -33.97 0.06
N THR A 141 -10.76 -33.60 0.41
CA THR A 141 -11.92 -33.61 -0.46
C THR A 141 -12.63 -32.26 -0.41
N ALA A 142 -13.11 -31.77 -1.56
CA ALA A 142 -13.92 -30.56 -1.57
C ALA A 142 -15.40 -30.95 -1.52
N THR A 143 -16.11 -30.55 -0.47
CA THR A 143 -17.55 -30.78 -0.36
C THR A 143 -18.37 -29.60 -0.89
N LEU A 144 -19.60 -29.88 -1.32
CA LEU A 144 -20.52 -28.83 -1.75
C LEU A 144 -20.83 -27.84 -0.62
N GLU A 145 -20.87 -28.31 0.63
CA GLU A 145 -21.13 -27.44 1.78
C GLU A 145 -20.00 -26.42 1.98
N GLU A 146 -18.75 -26.86 1.93
CA GLU A 146 -17.59 -25.96 2.03
C GLU A 146 -17.52 -24.99 0.85
N ALA A 147 -17.90 -25.45 -0.35
CA ALA A 147 -17.97 -24.59 -1.52
C ALA A 147 -19.07 -23.52 -1.42
N LEU A 148 -20.18 -23.81 -0.73
CA LEU A 148 -21.30 -22.88 -0.53
C LEU A 148 -21.06 -21.90 0.62
N THR A 149 -20.24 -22.28 1.61
CA THR A 149 -19.79 -21.38 2.69
C THR A 149 -18.59 -20.54 2.28
N TYR A 150 -17.83 -20.98 1.27
CA TYR A 150 -16.75 -20.21 0.66
C TYR A 150 -17.29 -18.97 -0.06
N THR A 151 -17.29 -17.83 0.64
CA THR A 151 -17.66 -16.54 0.07
C THR A 151 -16.53 -16.00 -0.78
N THR A 152 -16.57 -16.21 -2.10
CA THR A 152 -15.64 -15.55 -3.02
C THR A 152 -16.00 -14.07 -3.18
N PRO A 153 -15.11 -13.11 -2.84
CA PRO A 153 -15.38 -11.69 -3.06
C PRO A 153 -15.34 -11.26 -4.53
N SER A 154 -14.92 -12.13 -5.46
CA SER A 154 -14.23 -11.67 -6.68
C SER A 154 -14.83 -12.03 -8.04
N TYR A 155 -16.04 -12.61 -8.15
CA TYR A 155 -16.57 -13.03 -9.46
C TYR A 155 -17.90 -12.39 -9.92
N GLY A 156 -18.47 -11.44 -9.16
CA GLY A 156 -19.62 -10.63 -9.59
C GLY A 156 -19.27 -9.23 -10.15
N ARG A 157 -18.05 -8.73 -9.92
CA ARG A 157 -17.60 -7.38 -10.30
C ARG A 157 -17.04 -7.26 -11.73
N ARG A 158 -17.29 -8.23 -12.62
CA ARG A 158 -16.86 -8.09 -14.02
C ARG A 158 -17.96 -7.41 -14.86
N ARG A 159 -17.78 -6.11 -15.06
CA ARG A 159 -18.33 -5.26 -16.16
C ARG A 159 -19.80 -4.82 -16.12
N SER A 160 -20.55 -5.05 -15.05
CA SER A 160 -21.85 -4.40 -14.89
C SER A 160 -21.74 -3.36 -13.78
N THR A 161 -22.04 -2.10 -14.11
CA THR A 161 -22.30 -1.05 -13.12
C THR A 161 -23.25 -1.60 -12.06
N GLY A 162 -22.79 -1.64 -10.81
CA GLY A 162 -23.56 -2.24 -9.72
C GLY A 162 -24.80 -1.40 -9.42
N GLY A 163 -25.89 -2.02 -8.99
CA GLY A 163 -27.07 -1.28 -8.52
C GLY A 163 -26.74 -0.29 -7.40
N ALA A 164 -25.76 -0.63 -6.55
CA ALA A 164 -25.22 0.28 -5.54
C ALA A 164 -24.52 1.52 -6.12
N ASP A 165 -23.82 1.39 -7.24
CA ASP A 165 -23.12 2.52 -7.88
C ASP A 165 -24.12 3.49 -8.54
N LEU A 166 -25.23 2.97 -9.08
CA LEU A 166 -26.33 3.78 -9.61
C LEU A 166 -27.08 4.51 -8.49
N LEU A 167 -27.36 3.81 -7.38
CA LEU A 167 -28.04 4.40 -6.24
C LEU A 167 -27.20 5.52 -5.57
N ALA A 168 -25.87 5.44 -5.66
CA ALA A 168 -24.98 6.48 -5.16
C ALA A 168 -25.03 7.81 -5.95
N LEU A 169 -25.65 7.83 -7.13
CA LEU A 169 -25.81 9.05 -7.93
C LEU A 169 -26.97 9.92 -7.47
N ASP A 170 -27.95 9.34 -6.76
CA ASP A 170 -29.22 9.95 -6.30
C ASP A 170 -29.15 11.49 -6.17
N PRO A 171 -29.57 12.22 -7.22
CA PRO A 171 -29.39 13.67 -7.28
C PRO A 171 -30.24 14.45 -6.28
N ASN A 172 -31.39 13.90 -5.89
CA ASN A 172 -32.37 14.59 -5.04
C ASN A 172 -32.30 14.10 -3.57
N GLY A 173 -31.55 13.02 -3.32
CA GLY A 173 -31.30 12.45 -1.99
C GLY A 173 -32.51 11.73 -1.39
N ASP A 174 -33.47 11.30 -2.21
CA ASP A 174 -34.69 10.63 -1.77
C ASP A 174 -34.53 9.12 -1.53
N GLY A 175 -33.32 8.59 -1.76
CA GLY A 175 -32.94 7.19 -1.58
C GLY A 175 -33.34 6.29 -2.75
N ARG A 176 -33.67 6.87 -3.90
CA ARG A 176 -34.06 6.17 -5.14
C ARG A 176 -33.39 6.84 -6.32
N ILE A 177 -33.32 6.14 -7.47
CA ILE A 177 -32.95 6.78 -8.73
C ILE A 177 -33.95 6.43 -9.82
N THR A 178 -34.60 7.45 -10.37
CA THR A 178 -35.61 7.29 -11.42
C THR A 178 -34.98 7.31 -12.82
N PRO A 179 -35.68 6.76 -13.85
CA PRO A 179 -35.22 6.86 -15.23
C PRO A 179 -35.05 8.31 -15.72
N ALA A 180 -35.85 9.25 -15.21
CA ALA A 180 -35.78 10.65 -15.60
C ALA A 180 -34.52 11.32 -15.03
N GLU A 181 -34.18 11.03 -13.77
CA GLU A 181 -32.97 11.56 -13.12
C GLU A 181 -31.71 10.99 -13.76
N LEU A 182 -31.66 9.68 -13.98
CA LEU A 182 -30.50 9.06 -14.64
C LEU A 182 -30.34 9.57 -16.08
N LYS A 183 -31.45 9.80 -16.79
CA LYS A 183 -31.41 10.41 -18.13
C LYS A 183 -30.81 11.83 -18.09
N GLY A 184 -31.25 12.68 -17.15
CA GLY A 184 -30.72 14.05 -17.04
C GLY A 184 -29.23 14.07 -16.70
N LEU A 185 -28.77 13.16 -15.84
CA LEU A 185 -27.34 12.99 -15.56
C LEU A 185 -26.56 12.51 -16.79
N ALA A 186 -27.13 11.57 -17.55
CA ALA A 186 -26.50 11.06 -18.76
C ALA A 186 -26.39 12.14 -19.84
N GLU A 187 -27.44 12.93 -20.08
CA GLU A 187 -27.43 14.07 -21.02
C GLU A 187 -26.36 15.08 -20.61
N ALA A 188 -26.34 15.51 -19.35
CA ALA A 188 -25.32 16.44 -18.85
C ALA A 188 -23.88 15.91 -18.99
N ALA A 189 -23.69 14.60 -18.79
CA ALA A 189 -22.39 13.98 -18.98
C ALA A 189 -21.98 13.93 -20.46
N PHE A 190 -22.92 13.66 -21.37
CA PHE A 190 -22.64 13.62 -22.81
C PHE A 190 -22.29 15.01 -23.33
N ASP A 191 -23.09 16.02 -22.98
CA ASP A 191 -22.89 17.42 -23.36
C ASP A 191 -21.55 17.99 -22.85
N TYR A 192 -21.04 17.46 -21.74
CA TYR A 192 -19.73 17.85 -21.20
C TYR A 192 -18.57 17.44 -22.13
N PHE A 193 -18.71 16.33 -22.87
CA PHE A 193 -17.67 15.82 -23.76
C PHE A 193 -17.93 16.10 -25.24
N ASP A 194 -19.18 16.27 -25.67
CA ASP A 194 -19.58 16.72 -27.01
C ASP A 194 -19.34 18.22 -27.18
N SER A 195 -18.07 18.58 -27.38
CA SER A 195 -17.62 19.98 -27.43
C SER A 195 -18.04 20.67 -28.72
N ASP A 196 -18.24 19.92 -29.80
CA ASP A 196 -18.70 20.46 -31.08
C ASP A 196 -20.23 20.43 -31.24
N GLY A 197 -20.94 19.79 -30.30
CA GLY A 197 -22.40 19.77 -30.20
C GLY A 197 -23.07 19.02 -31.35
N ASN A 198 -22.35 18.10 -31.99
CA ASN A 198 -22.83 17.41 -33.18
C ASN A 198 -23.69 16.16 -32.84
N GLY A 199 -23.83 15.83 -31.55
CA GLY A 199 -24.62 14.70 -31.06
C GLY A 199 -23.93 13.34 -31.21
N THR A 200 -22.63 13.33 -31.50
CA THR A 200 -21.76 12.15 -31.63
C THR A 200 -20.40 12.38 -30.99
N LEU A 201 -19.96 11.41 -30.19
CA LEU A 201 -18.62 11.48 -29.60
C LEU A 201 -17.56 11.12 -30.65
N SER A 202 -16.87 12.15 -31.14
CA SER A 202 -15.77 12.05 -32.10
C SER A 202 -14.55 11.33 -31.51
N ARG A 203 -13.54 11.06 -32.35
CA ARG A 203 -12.31 10.39 -31.89
C ARG A 203 -11.50 11.28 -30.94
N GLU A 204 -11.51 12.58 -31.17
CA GLU A 204 -10.84 13.59 -30.37
C GLU A 204 -11.49 13.71 -28.98
N GLU A 205 -12.82 13.76 -28.90
CA GLU A 205 -13.57 13.81 -27.64
C GLU A 205 -13.47 12.49 -26.87
N ALA A 206 -13.39 11.36 -27.59
CA ALA A 206 -13.10 10.06 -26.98
C ALA A 206 -11.75 10.02 -26.25
N LEU A 207 -10.74 10.80 -26.68
CA LEU A 207 -9.48 10.89 -25.95
C LEU A 207 -9.65 11.62 -24.61
N ALA A 208 -10.46 12.68 -24.56
CA ALA A 208 -10.80 13.37 -23.31
C ALA A 208 -11.57 12.44 -22.36
N ILE A 209 -12.52 11.65 -22.89
CA ILE A 209 -13.25 10.66 -22.10
C ILE A 209 -12.32 9.53 -21.61
N GLN A 210 -11.35 9.11 -22.43
CA GLN A 210 -10.35 8.11 -22.02
C GLN A 210 -9.47 8.63 -20.88
N GLU A 211 -9.04 9.89 -20.93
CA GLU A 211 -8.25 10.49 -19.87
C GLU A 211 -9.06 10.65 -18.58
N GLU A 212 -10.31 11.14 -18.66
CA GLU A 212 -11.19 11.23 -17.49
C GLU A 212 -11.48 9.85 -16.91
N ARG A 213 -11.67 8.81 -17.75
CA ARG A 213 -11.79 7.42 -17.28
C ARG A 213 -10.54 6.93 -16.58
N ARG A 214 -9.36 7.25 -17.10
CA ARG A 214 -8.09 6.88 -16.46
C ARG A 214 -7.99 7.51 -15.07
N LEU A 215 -8.36 8.79 -14.95
CA LEU A 215 -8.39 9.51 -13.67
C LEU A 215 -9.45 8.92 -12.71
N ALA A 216 -10.67 8.68 -13.18
CA ALA A 216 -11.74 8.09 -12.38
C ALA A 216 -11.39 6.67 -11.91
N GLU A 217 -10.81 5.83 -12.77
CA GLU A 217 -10.35 4.49 -12.40
C GLU A 217 -9.20 4.56 -11.38
N GLU A 218 -8.30 5.54 -11.51
CA GLU A 218 -7.23 5.77 -10.54
C GLU A 218 -7.78 6.22 -9.18
N VAL A 219 -8.78 7.10 -9.18
CA VAL A 219 -9.53 7.51 -7.97
C VAL A 219 -10.23 6.32 -7.34
N ARG A 220 -10.92 5.46 -8.13
CA ARG A 220 -11.57 4.24 -7.62
C ARG A 220 -10.55 3.28 -7.03
N LYS A 221 -9.45 3.00 -7.72
CA LYS A 221 -8.37 2.14 -7.20
C LYS A 221 -7.82 2.66 -5.88
N ARG A 222 -7.64 3.97 -5.74
CA ARG A 222 -7.22 4.61 -4.50
C ARG A 222 -8.30 4.54 -3.40
N ARG A 223 -9.58 4.67 -3.75
CA ARG A 223 -10.72 4.53 -2.83
C ARG A 223 -10.86 3.10 -2.31
N GLU A 224 -10.78 2.11 -3.20
CA GLU A 224 -10.79 0.68 -2.88
C GLU A 224 -9.56 0.30 -2.04
N ALA A 225 -8.40 0.91 -2.31
CA ALA A 225 -7.20 0.73 -1.50
C ALA A 225 -7.22 1.49 -0.16
N GLY A 226 -8.31 2.19 0.19
CA GLY A 226 -8.44 2.90 1.47
C GLY A 226 -7.51 4.10 1.61
N CYS A 227 -7.07 4.68 0.49
CA CYS A 227 -6.14 5.82 0.40
C CYS A 227 -6.84 7.17 0.57
N PHE A 228 -7.98 7.19 1.26
CA PHE A 228 -8.72 8.39 1.53
C PHE A 228 -8.28 9.00 2.87
N PHE A 229 -7.83 10.24 2.84
CA PHE A 229 -7.29 10.94 4.00
C PHE A 229 -8.08 12.21 4.27
N ARG A 230 -8.41 12.45 5.54
CA ARG A 230 -9.00 13.74 5.93
C ARG A 230 -7.97 14.85 5.67
N PRO A 231 -8.32 15.91 4.91
CA PRO A 231 -7.44 17.05 4.65
C PRO A 231 -6.88 17.68 5.93
N PRO A 232 -5.69 18.32 5.87
CA PRO A 232 -5.16 19.12 6.97
C PRO A 232 -6.05 20.33 7.26
N SER A 233 -6.14 20.73 8.52
CA SER A 233 -6.81 21.99 8.86
C SER A 233 -6.09 23.20 8.23
N ALA A 234 -6.83 24.26 7.92
CA ALA A 234 -6.30 25.43 7.22
C ALA A 234 -5.10 26.09 7.94
N GLY A 235 -5.08 26.04 9.27
CA GLY A 235 -4.00 26.56 10.11
C GLY A 235 -2.91 25.56 10.48
N ALA A 236 -3.01 24.30 10.03
CA ALA A 236 -1.99 23.31 10.26
C ALA A 236 -0.79 23.52 9.33
N ARG A 237 0.40 23.30 9.89
CA ARG A 237 1.61 23.17 9.11
C ARG A 237 1.71 21.75 8.57
N PHE A 238 1.61 21.63 7.25
CA PHE A 238 1.62 20.38 6.51
C PHE A 238 3.05 20.03 6.06
N ILE A 239 3.59 18.94 6.59
CA ILE A 239 4.95 18.48 6.31
C ILE A 239 4.92 17.08 5.72
N ALA A 240 5.55 16.91 4.56
CA ALA A 240 5.83 15.61 3.96
C ALA A 240 7.33 15.29 4.07
N TYR A 241 7.67 14.13 4.62
CA TYR A 241 9.06 13.70 4.77
C TYR A 241 9.26 12.24 4.36
N ALA A 242 10.27 12.02 3.51
CA ALA A 242 10.46 10.76 2.79
C ALA A 242 11.94 10.30 2.81
N PRO A 243 12.44 9.71 3.91
CA PRO A 243 13.75 9.07 3.96
C PRO A 243 13.73 7.66 3.35
N TYR A 244 14.91 7.10 3.11
CA TYR A 244 15.07 5.69 2.77
C TYR A 244 14.79 4.78 3.99
N GLY A 245 15.40 5.10 5.13
CA GLY A 245 15.29 4.36 6.38
C GLY A 245 15.89 5.13 7.57
N GLY A 246 15.89 4.52 8.75
CA GLY A 246 16.42 5.08 9.99
C GLY A 246 17.92 4.84 10.19
N GLN A 247 18.48 5.47 11.23
CA GLN A 247 19.90 5.31 11.63
C GLN A 247 20.06 4.50 12.91
N THR A 248 18.95 4.08 13.50
CA THR A 248 18.88 3.29 14.73
C THR A 248 18.17 1.98 14.37
N ILE A 249 18.66 0.84 14.83
CA ILE A 249 18.02 -0.46 14.61
C ILE A 249 17.06 -0.77 15.75
N SER A 250 15.91 -1.37 15.45
CA SER A 250 14.96 -1.82 16.47
C SER A 250 15.18 -3.28 16.87
N ASN A 251 14.92 -3.60 18.14
CA ASN A 251 14.75 -4.98 18.62
C ASN A 251 13.39 -5.60 18.24
N VAL A 252 12.48 -4.81 17.70
CA VAL A 252 11.12 -5.21 17.31
C VAL A 252 10.97 -5.06 15.79
N PHE A 253 10.37 -6.05 15.15
CA PHE A 253 9.99 -5.98 13.74
C PHE A 253 8.58 -5.44 13.57
N VAL A 254 8.34 -4.78 12.43
CA VAL A 254 6.99 -4.52 11.94
C VAL A 254 6.78 -5.33 10.66
N GLY A 255 5.80 -6.22 10.69
CA GLY A 255 5.42 -7.10 9.59
C GLY A 255 6.05 -8.47 9.66
N SER A 256 7.29 -8.58 9.18
CA SER A 256 8.00 -9.87 9.10
C SER A 256 9.35 -9.79 9.81
N PRO A 257 9.73 -10.84 10.55
CA PRO A 257 11.06 -10.89 11.17
C PRO A 257 12.18 -10.95 10.11
N ASP A 258 11.90 -11.29 8.85
CA ASP A 258 12.89 -11.33 7.75
C ASP A 258 13.28 -9.96 7.19
N ILE A 259 12.57 -8.92 7.61
CA ILE A 259 12.80 -7.55 7.17
C ILE A 259 13.41 -6.79 8.35
N GLU A 260 14.50 -6.07 8.10
CA GLU A 260 15.07 -5.14 9.07
C GLU A 260 14.11 -3.96 9.27
N THR A 261 13.80 -3.68 10.54
CA THR A 261 13.05 -2.51 10.97
C THR A 261 14.00 -1.51 11.64
N SER A 262 14.08 -0.32 11.06
CA SER A 262 14.89 0.79 11.56
C SER A 262 14.02 1.84 12.25
N ILE A 263 14.62 2.74 13.03
CA ILE A 263 13.92 3.80 13.75
C ILE A 263 14.36 5.17 13.24
N VAL A 264 13.37 6.03 12.99
CA VAL A 264 13.59 7.47 12.77
C VAL A 264 13.15 8.21 14.02
N ASP A 265 14.13 8.83 14.68
CA ASP A 265 13.92 9.62 15.88
C ASP A 265 13.43 11.03 15.57
N MET A 266 12.32 11.43 16.17
CA MET A 266 11.65 12.70 15.89
C MET A 266 11.30 13.47 17.16
N THR A 267 11.61 14.76 17.16
CA THR A 267 11.23 15.69 18.23
C THR A 267 10.25 16.72 17.71
N ILE A 268 9.06 16.78 18.30
CA ILE A 268 8.11 17.86 18.06
C ILE A 268 8.49 19.03 18.97
N GLU A 269 8.96 20.11 18.35
CA GLU A 269 9.30 21.37 19.02
C GLU A 269 8.05 21.99 19.67
N ALA A 270 8.23 22.82 20.69
CA ALA A 270 7.12 23.57 21.27
C ALA A 270 6.60 24.63 20.28
N GLY A 271 5.30 24.91 20.33
CA GLY A 271 4.66 25.91 19.46
C GLY A 271 3.14 25.82 19.48
N LYS A 272 2.48 26.76 18.80
CA LYS A 272 1.00 26.87 18.80
C LYS A 272 0.34 26.33 17.53
N GLU A 273 1.09 26.27 16.43
CA GLU A 273 0.57 25.75 15.15
C GLU A 273 0.39 24.23 15.23
N PRO A 274 -0.78 23.69 14.83
CA PRO A 274 -0.98 22.26 14.64
C PRO A 274 -0.07 21.72 13.55
N LEU A 275 0.32 20.45 13.66
CA LEU A 275 1.15 19.76 12.66
C LEU A 275 0.36 18.64 12.00
N TYR A 276 0.34 18.66 10.67
CA TYR A 276 -0.16 17.55 9.86
C TYR A 276 1.01 16.92 9.13
N LEU A 277 1.22 15.63 9.37
CA LEU A 277 2.47 14.96 9.00
C LEU A 277 2.19 13.80 8.06
N VAL A 278 2.88 13.78 6.92
CA VAL A 278 2.87 12.65 5.99
C VAL A 278 4.28 12.09 5.89
N PHE A 279 4.44 10.82 6.23
CA PHE A 279 5.72 10.14 6.24
C PHE A 279 5.72 8.93 5.32
N THR A 280 6.69 8.89 4.42
CA THR A 280 6.94 7.71 3.60
C THR A 280 8.34 7.20 3.85
N SER A 281 8.56 5.91 3.67
CA SER A 281 9.88 5.29 3.81
C SER A 281 10.08 4.21 2.77
N TYR A 282 11.32 3.99 2.34
CA TYR A 282 11.59 2.87 1.46
C TYR A 282 11.59 1.55 2.25
N ASP A 283 12.32 1.51 3.36
CA ASP A 283 12.43 0.36 4.25
C ASP A 283 11.32 0.30 5.31
N SER A 284 11.33 -0.76 6.13
CA SER A 284 10.48 -0.82 7.33
C SER A 284 11.02 0.15 8.38
N VAL A 285 10.16 1.05 8.82
CA VAL A 285 10.52 2.13 9.75
C VAL A 285 9.53 2.22 10.90
N ILE A 286 10.06 2.38 12.11
CA ILE A 286 9.33 2.85 13.27
C ILE A 286 9.62 4.35 13.45
N TRP A 287 8.58 5.17 13.42
CA TRP A 287 8.67 6.60 13.68
C TRP A 287 8.50 6.85 15.17
N ARG A 288 9.57 7.27 15.85
CA ARG A 288 9.56 7.49 17.30
C ARG A 288 9.45 8.97 17.63
N PHE A 289 8.30 9.38 18.14
CA PHE A 289 8.00 10.78 18.48
C PHE A 289 8.27 11.08 19.95
N LYS A 290 8.84 12.25 20.20
CA LYS A 290 8.98 12.86 21.54
C LYS A 290 8.71 14.37 21.48
N GLY A 291 8.54 15.01 22.64
CA GLY A 291 8.33 16.45 22.75
C GLY A 291 6.84 16.83 22.77
N ALA A 292 6.49 17.95 22.13
CA ALA A 292 5.15 18.54 22.17
C ALA A 292 4.16 17.83 21.22
N THR A 293 3.98 16.52 21.38
CA THR A 293 3.19 15.66 20.49
C THR A 293 1.68 15.97 20.47
N ASP A 294 1.17 16.71 21.47
CA ASP A 294 -0.20 17.20 21.48
C ASP A 294 -0.53 18.10 20.28
N ARG A 295 0.47 18.80 19.74
CA ARG A 295 0.36 19.65 18.55
C ARG A 295 0.09 18.87 17.27
N VAL A 296 0.40 17.57 17.26
CA VAL A 296 0.19 16.72 16.09
C VAL A 296 -1.31 16.51 15.91
N GLU A 297 -1.84 17.03 14.82
CA GLU A 297 -3.24 16.85 14.41
C GLU A 297 -3.43 15.43 13.87
N ARG A 298 -2.55 15.03 12.95
CA ARG A 298 -2.58 13.71 12.31
C ARG A 298 -1.21 13.34 11.75
N VAL A 299 -0.92 12.05 11.78
CA VAL A 299 0.19 11.41 11.07
C VAL A 299 -0.35 10.36 10.13
N ILE A 300 0.07 10.45 8.88
CA ILE A 300 -0.17 9.44 7.86
C ILE A 300 1.17 8.86 7.46
N ALA A 301 1.33 7.55 7.61
CA ALA A 301 2.61 6.89 7.36
C ALA A 301 2.48 5.69 6.42
N ALA A 302 3.43 5.53 5.51
CA ALA A 302 3.51 4.42 4.57
C ALA A 302 4.96 3.96 4.32
N SER A 303 5.14 2.73 3.85
CA SER A 303 6.43 2.23 3.39
C SER A 303 6.32 1.56 2.04
N PHE A 304 7.40 1.64 1.25
CA PHE A 304 7.48 0.96 -0.03
C PHE A 304 7.79 -0.54 0.15
N LYS A 305 8.63 -0.90 1.12
CA LYS A 305 8.71 -2.30 1.57
C LYS A 305 7.39 -2.71 2.19
N SER A 306 6.94 -3.89 1.78
CA SER A 306 5.72 -4.55 2.26
C SER A 306 6.03 -5.98 2.66
N VAL A 307 5.23 -6.47 3.60
CA VAL A 307 5.39 -7.78 4.25
C VAL A 307 5.02 -8.92 3.30
N HIS A 308 4.11 -8.64 2.37
CA HIS A 308 3.64 -9.60 1.37
C HIS A 308 4.05 -9.19 -0.04
N ARG A 309 4.52 -10.16 -0.82
CA ARG A 309 4.63 -10.00 -2.27
C ARG A 309 3.21 -9.82 -2.82
N ARG A 310 3.02 -8.88 -3.74
CA ARG A 310 1.76 -8.71 -4.47
C ARG A 310 1.38 -10.04 -5.13
N ASP A 311 0.41 -10.74 -4.57
CA ASP A 311 -0.21 -11.93 -5.14
C ASP A 311 -1.67 -11.63 -5.46
N SER A 312 -2.21 -12.37 -6.43
CA SER A 312 -3.62 -12.44 -6.84
C SER A 312 -4.61 -12.57 -5.67
N ARG A 313 -4.19 -13.10 -4.51
CA ARG A 313 -5.02 -13.27 -3.31
C ARG A 313 -5.00 -12.09 -2.32
N THR A 314 -3.99 -11.22 -2.37
CA THR A 314 -3.87 -10.02 -1.51
C THR A 314 -3.64 -8.78 -2.39
N PRO A 315 -4.71 -8.12 -2.85
CA PRO A 315 -4.62 -7.01 -3.79
C PRO A 315 -3.88 -5.78 -3.22
N HIS A 316 -3.82 -5.66 -1.90
CA HIS A 316 -3.23 -4.54 -1.18
C HIS A 316 -2.01 -5.01 -0.40
N SER A 317 -0.85 -4.47 -0.74
CA SER A 317 0.35 -4.64 0.08
C SER A 317 0.35 -3.62 1.21
N THR A 318 0.41 -4.11 2.43
CA THR A 318 0.38 -3.32 3.66
C THR A 318 1.75 -2.75 3.97
N SER A 319 1.76 -1.52 4.48
CA SER A 319 2.99 -0.83 4.86
C SER A 319 3.58 -1.43 6.13
N ALA A 320 4.86 -1.79 6.10
CA ALA A 320 5.65 -2.24 7.25
C ALA A 320 6.14 -1.04 8.09
N VAL A 321 5.20 -0.21 8.57
CA VAL A 321 5.49 1.00 9.35
C VAL A 321 4.89 0.94 10.74
N GLY A 322 5.68 1.33 11.74
CA GLY A 322 5.25 1.52 13.12
C GLY A 322 5.34 2.98 13.58
N ILE A 323 4.52 3.37 14.55
CA ILE A 323 4.57 4.69 15.19
C ILE A 323 4.58 4.52 16.71
N ILE A 324 5.49 5.21 17.40
CA ILE A 324 5.58 5.26 18.86
C ILE A 324 5.54 6.71 19.33
N GLY A 325 4.91 6.96 20.49
CA GLY A 325 4.90 8.28 21.12
C GLY A 325 3.74 9.18 20.68
N LEU A 326 2.73 8.62 20.00
CA LEU A 326 1.50 9.31 19.58
C LEU A 326 0.25 8.54 19.99
N GLN A 327 -0.88 9.23 20.06
CA GLN A 327 -2.18 8.61 20.31
C GLN A 327 -2.70 7.90 19.04
N LYS A 328 -3.28 6.70 19.20
CA LYS A 328 -3.76 5.87 18.09
C LYS A 328 -4.77 6.57 17.16
N ASN A 329 -5.63 7.44 17.68
CA ASN A 329 -6.60 8.22 16.89
C ASN A 329 -5.96 9.31 16.00
N LYS A 330 -4.71 9.69 16.27
CA LYS A 330 -3.94 10.64 15.46
C LYS A 330 -3.15 9.94 14.36
N VAL A 331 -3.05 8.61 14.39
CA VAL A 331 -2.21 7.83 13.48
C VAL A 331 -3.06 7.12 12.43
N ARG A 332 -2.62 7.20 11.17
CA ARG A 332 -3.17 6.41 10.06
C ARG A 332 -2.02 5.79 9.28
N ILE A 333 -1.89 4.46 9.35
CA ILE A 333 -0.98 3.73 8.46
C ILE A 333 -1.70 3.52 7.12
N ALA A 334 -1.13 4.03 6.05
CA ALA A 334 -1.65 3.89 4.70
C ALA A 334 -1.09 2.64 4.02
N ASN A 335 -1.79 2.12 3.01
CA ASN A 335 -1.26 1.06 2.17
C ASN A 335 -0.10 1.59 1.31
N ARG A 336 0.76 0.69 0.85
CA ARG A 336 1.97 1.03 0.06
C ARG A 336 1.67 1.95 -1.12
N ASP A 337 0.58 1.68 -1.84
CA ASP A 337 0.26 2.33 -3.11
C ASP A 337 -0.51 3.65 -2.93
N CYS A 338 -0.77 4.05 -1.69
CA CYS A 338 -1.60 5.23 -1.41
C CYS A 338 -0.87 6.56 -1.57
N ILE A 339 0.42 6.58 -1.22
CA ILE A 339 1.22 7.80 -1.22
C ILE A 339 2.30 7.58 -2.26
N PRO A 340 2.42 8.47 -3.26
CA PRO A 340 3.44 8.32 -4.30
C PRO A 340 4.83 8.24 -3.68
N ASP A 341 5.68 7.42 -4.27
CA ASP A 341 7.09 7.38 -3.87
C ASP A 341 7.76 8.68 -4.29
N PHE A 342 8.52 9.28 -3.38
CA PHE A 342 9.26 10.53 -3.62
C PHE A 342 10.70 10.21 -4.05
N ALA A 343 10.90 9.11 -4.80
CA ALA A 343 12.21 8.52 -5.08
C ALA A 343 13.00 9.17 -6.22
N ASP A 344 12.45 10.10 -7.01
CA ASP A 344 13.23 10.90 -7.98
C ASP A 344 13.19 12.40 -7.60
N GLN A 345 14.36 12.98 -7.32
CA GLN A 345 14.47 14.41 -7.02
C GLN A 345 14.04 15.27 -8.22
N ARG A 346 14.22 14.79 -9.45
CA ARG A 346 13.79 15.49 -10.66
C ARG A 346 12.27 15.55 -10.77
N GLU A 347 11.55 14.54 -10.27
CA GLU A 347 10.08 14.56 -10.21
C GLU A 347 9.58 15.53 -9.13
N ILE A 348 10.27 15.60 -7.98
CA ILE A 348 10.02 16.61 -6.95
C ILE A 348 10.22 18.02 -7.50
N ASP A 349 11.32 18.24 -8.21
CA ASP A 349 11.66 19.53 -8.82
C ASP A 349 10.67 19.89 -9.95
N ALA A 350 10.10 18.88 -10.61
CA ALA A 350 9.07 19.04 -11.64
C ALA A 350 7.64 19.23 -11.09
N GLY A 351 7.44 19.18 -9.77
CA GLY A 351 6.13 19.43 -9.15
C GLY A 351 5.15 18.25 -9.17
N VAL A 352 5.57 17.07 -9.65
CA VAL A 352 4.70 15.89 -9.82
C VAL A 352 4.16 15.38 -8.47
N PRO A 353 5.00 15.24 -7.41
CA PRO A 353 4.49 14.81 -6.12
C PRO A 353 3.54 15.83 -5.48
N GLN A 354 3.73 17.13 -5.71
CA GLN A 354 2.88 18.20 -5.18
C GLN A 354 1.46 18.07 -5.71
N GLN A 355 1.30 17.83 -7.02
CA GLN A 355 -0.01 17.59 -7.63
C GLN A 355 -0.70 16.36 -7.03
N ALA A 356 0.04 15.25 -6.87
CA ALA A 356 -0.50 14.05 -6.24
C ALA A 356 -0.90 14.30 -4.77
N MET A 357 -0.16 15.13 -4.04
CA MET A 357 -0.48 15.53 -2.68
C MET A 357 -1.69 16.45 -2.59
N VAL A 358 -1.86 17.41 -3.52
CA VAL A 358 -3.10 18.21 -3.61
C VAL A 358 -4.30 17.31 -3.80
N ALA A 359 -4.16 16.34 -4.69
CA ALA A 359 -5.24 15.43 -5.01
C ALA A 359 -5.61 14.56 -3.78
N LEU A 360 -4.62 14.02 -3.07
CA LEU A 360 -4.85 13.18 -1.87
C LEU A 360 -5.28 13.95 -0.62
N PHE A 361 -4.83 15.19 -0.45
CA PHE A 361 -4.95 15.95 0.81
C PHE A 361 -5.68 17.28 0.68
N GLY A 362 -6.08 17.69 -0.52
CA GLY A 362 -6.77 18.95 -0.80
C GLY A 362 -5.88 20.21 -0.78
N ARG A 363 -4.59 20.10 -0.45
CA ARG A 363 -3.60 21.18 -0.55
C ARG A 363 -2.17 20.67 -0.64
N GLU A 364 -1.26 21.53 -1.09
CA GLU A 364 0.18 21.23 -1.11
C GLU A 364 0.77 21.21 0.31
N PRO A 365 1.79 20.37 0.56
CA PRO A 365 2.61 20.46 1.76
C PRO A 365 3.37 21.78 1.82
N ASP A 366 3.44 22.40 3.01
CA ASP A 366 4.26 23.60 3.24
C ASP A 366 5.75 23.25 3.13
N VAL A 367 6.10 22.00 3.44
CA VAL A 367 7.44 21.48 3.24
C VAL A 367 7.41 20.04 2.75
N ILE A 368 8.16 19.76 1.69
CA ILE A 368 8.48 18.41 1.22
C ILE A 368 9.99 18.22 1.36
N LYS A 369 10.41 17.14 2.03
CA LYS A 369 11.83 16.87 2.24
C LYS A 369 12.15 15.40 2.06
N ARG A 370 13.10 15.11 1.19
CA ARG A 370 13.68 13.78 0.99
C ARG A 370 15.14 13.82 1.39
N GLU A 371 15.41 13.47 2.64
CA GLU A 371 16.77 13.44 3.18
C GLU A 371 16.86 12.31 4.19
N ASN A 372 17.87 11.45 4.05
CA ASN A 372 18.08 10.39 5.04
C ASN A 372 18.46 11.03 6.39
N PRO A 373 17.87 10.55 7.50
CA PRO A 373 18.20 11.09 8.79
C PRO A 373 19.68 10.88 9.07
N ILE A 374 20.34 11.93 9.56
CA ILE A 374 21.73 11.89 10.04
C ILE A 374 21.78 11.93 11.58
N GLY A 375 20.62 11.74 12.22
CA GLY A 375 20.36 12.20 13.57
C GLY A 375 18.87 12.23 13.93
N THR A 376 18.54 12.83 15.07
CA THR A 376 17.14 13.13 15.43
C THR A 376 16.62 14.31 14.60
N LEU A 377 15.46 14.14 13.99
CA LEU A 377 14.75 15.18 13.23
C LEU A 377 13.90 16.04 14.17
N SER A 378 14.05 17.36 14.10
CA SER A 378 13.21 18.32 14.83
C SER A 378 12.15 18.91 13.90
N LEU A 379 10.89 18.91 14.32
CA LEU A 379 9.75 19.46 13.58
C LEU A 379 9.06 20.58 14.38
N PRO A 380 8.60 21.66 13.73
CA PRO A 380 8.50 21.83 12.27
C PRO A 380 9.76 22.43 11.61
N SER A 381 10.85 22.70 12.34
CA SER A 381 12.03 23.36 11.76
C SER A 381 12.80 22.54 10.71
N ILE A 382 12.58 21.22 10.65
CA ILE A 382 13.27 20.25 9.79
C ILE A 382 14.78 20.34 9.96
N LYS A 383 15.23 20.29 11.22
CA LYS A 383 16.66 20.30 11.59
C LYS A 383 17.07 18.95 12.14
N PHE A 384 18.25 18.48 11.72
CA PHE A 384 18.84 17.25 12.23
C PHE A 384 19.88 17.54 13.31
N SER A 385 19.76 16.89 14.47
CA SER A 385 20.86 16.80 15.44
C SER A 385 21.77 15.65 15.05
N ARG A 386 22.94 15.93 14.47
CA ARG A 386 23.88 14.88 14.04
C ARG A 386 24.28 13.99 15.21
N PHE A 387 24.33 12.68 14.98
CA PHE A 387 24.97 11.77 15.92
C PHE A 387 26.43 12.17 16.13
N SER A 388 26.83 12.32 17.40
CA SER A 388 28.17 12.75 17.76
C SER A 388 29.18 11.66 17.39
N ARG A 389 30.22 12.01 16.65
CA ARG A 389 31.35 11.09 16.40
C ARG A 389 32.14 10.77 17.68
N LYS A 390 32.00 11.60 18.73
CA LYS A 390 32.72 11.45 20.00
C LYS A 390 31.92 10.65 21.03
N GLU A 391 30.59 10.68 20.95
CA GLU A 391 29.69 9.99 21.87
C GLU A 391 28.98 8.88 21.09
N LYS A 392 29.74 7.83 20.80
CA LYS A 392 29.22 6.62 20.14
C LYS A 392 28.43 5.78 21.16
N PRO A 393 27.34 5.11 20.77
CA PRO A 393 26.66 4.15 21.64
C PRO A 393 27.64 3.05 22.10
N GLU A 394 27.75 2.84 23.40
CA GLU A 394 28.57 1.77 23.97
C GLU A 394 27.92 0.41 23.74
N PRO A 395 28.71 -0.67 23.60
CA PRO A 395 28.18 -2.03 23.51
C PRO A 395 27.34 -2.37 24.73
N LEU A 396 26.14 -2.90 24.50
CA LEU A 396 25.30 -3.44 25.57
C LEU A 396 25.93 -4.74 26.13
N GLU A 397 25.54 -5.10 27.35
CA GLU A 397 25.94 -6.39 27.92
C GLU A 397 25.46 -7.55 27.02
N GLY A 398 26.33 -8.53 26.76
CA GLY A 398 26.03 -9.64 25.85
C GLY A 398 26.24 -9.35 24.37
N PHE A 399 27.04 -8.33 24.02
CA PHE A 399 27.43 -7.99 22.65
C PHE A 399 28.94 -7.95 22.48
N ASP A 400 29.43 -8.45 21.35
CA ASP A 400 30.84 -8.38 20.98
C ASP A 400 31.23 -6.93 20.60
N PRO A 401 32.23 -6.32 21.26
CA PRO A 401 32.56 -4.90 21.08
C PRO A 401 33.13 -4.58 19.70
N VAL A 402 33.82 -5.52 19.07
CA VAL A 402 34.45 -5.32 17.75
C VAL A 402 33.38 -5.25 16.67
N ILE A 403 32.43 -6.18 16.71
CA ILE A 403 31.31 -6.20 15.74
C ILE A 403 30.31 -5.09 16.05
N TRP A 404 30.13 -4.74 17.33
CA TRP A 404 29.32 -3.58 17.73
C TRP A 404 29.85 -2.29 17.11
N GLU A 405 31.17 -2.06 17.13
CA GLU A 405 31.75 -0.86 16.50
C GLU A 405 31.50 -0.81 14.98
N ASP A 406 31.50 -1.97 14.33
CA ASP A 406 31.14 -2.08 12.92
C ASP A 406 29.62 -1.82 12.72
N ALA A 407 28.76 -2.32 13.61
CA ALA A 407 27.32 -2.06 13.57
C ALA A 407 26.99 -0.56 13.67
N ILE A 408 27.59 0.16 14.62
CA ILE A 408 27.36 1.60 14.81
C ILE A 408 27.96 2.46 13.69
N HIS A 409 28.88 1.93 12.88
CA HIS A 409 29.35 2.62 11.68
C HIS A 409 28.24 2.73 10.63
N PHE A 410 27.46 1.66 10.44
CA PHE A 410 26.33 1.64 9.52
C PHE A 410 25.07 2.26 10.12
N HIS A 411 24.89 2.13 11.44
CA HIS A 411 23.74 2.65 12.17
C HIS A 411 24.22 3.47 13.37
N PRO A 412 24.59 4.76 13.17
CA PRO A 412 25.14 5.61 14.22
C PRO A 412 24.22 5.85 15.42
N GLY A 413 22.92 5.60 15.26
CA GLY A 413 21.94 5.66 16.34
C GLY A 413 21.93 4.43 17.26
N GLY A 414 22.65 3.36 16.90
CA GLY A 414 22.78 2.15 17.70
C GLY A 414 21.57 1.21 17.62
N LEU A 415 21.45 0.35 18.62
CA LEU A 415 20.30 -0.53 18.84
C LEU A 415 19.36 0.09 19.88
N ALA A 416 18.09 0.25 19.52
CA ALA A 416 17.05 0.71 20.42
C ALA A 416 16.22 -0.48 20.92
N ILE A 417 16.13 -0.60 22.24
CA ILE A 417 15.21 -1.50 22.92
C ILE A 417 13.89 -0.77 23.12
N ILE A 418 12.83 -1.28 22.50
CA ILE A 418 11.47 -0.76 22.57
C ILE A 418 10.50 -1.88 22.94
N ASP A 419 9.40 -1.49 23.57
CA ASP A 419 8.28 -2.36 23.91
C ASP A 419 7.33 -2.48 22.71
N GLU A 420 7.12 -3.69 22.20
CA GLU A 420 6.27 -3.98 21.05
C GLU A 420 4.82 -3.50 21.23
N SER A 421 4.30 -3.49 22.47
CA SER A 421 2.92 -3.07 22.77
C SER A 421 2.69 -1.58 22.56
N THR A 422 3.77 -0.80 22.53
CA THR A 422 3.73 0.65 22.29
C THR A 422 3.70 1.02 20.80
N VAL A 423 3.91 0.06 19.91
CA VAL A 423 4.01 0.28 18.47
C VAL A 423 2.62 0.27 17.84
N ILE A 424 2.22 1.42 17.29
CA ILE A 424 1.01 1.53 16.47
C ILE A 424 1.37 1.15 15.03
N ALA A 425 0.91 -0.01 14.58
CA ALA A 425 1.11 -0.51 13.22
C ALA A 425 -0.20 -1.09 12.64
N ALA A 426 -0.24 -1.25 11.32
CA ALA A 426 -1.29 -2.02 10.63
C ALA A 426 -0.93 -3.51 10.49
N GLU A 427 0.36 -3.82 10.64
CA GLU A 427 0.95 -5.14 10.48
C GLU A 427 1.31 -5.76 11.83
N PRO A 428 1.54 -7.09 11.89
CA PRO A 428 2.02 -7.75 13.10
C PRO A 428 3.32 -7.10 13.61
N VAL A 429 3.40 -6.92 14.92
CA VAL A 429 4.59 -6.41 15.60
C VAL A 429 5.09 -7.54 16.50
N GLY A 430 6.40 -7.78 16.50
CA GLY A 430 6.99 -8.81 17.33
C GLY A 430 8.47 -8.58 17.61
N GLU A 431 9.01 -9.23 18.63
CA GLU A 431 10.44 -9.22 18.90
C GLU A 431 11.25 -10.09 17.94
N TYR A 432 12.46 -9.66 17.59
CA TYR A 432 13.37 -10.49 16.83
C TYR A 432 13.98 -11.60 17.71
N GLU A 433 13.80 -12.86 17.31
CA GLU A 433 14.54 -13.99 17.91
C GLU A 433 16.06 -13.86 17.71
N VAL A 434 16.46 -13.32 16.55
CA VAL A 434 17.83 -12.95 16.22
C VAL A 434 17.81 -11.53 15.70
N LEU A 435 18.49 -10.64 16.42
CA LEU A 435 18.50 -9.20 16.11
C LEU A 435 19.00 -8.94 14.68
N PRO A 436 18.58 -7.83 14.04
CA PRO A 436 19.01 -7.50 12.70
C PRO A 436 20.51 -7.19 12.59
N ASN A 437 21.03 -7.36 11.38
CA ASN A 437 22.30 -6.82 10.92
C ASN A 437 23.49 -7.28 11.79
N LYS A 438 24.50 -6.40 11.88
CA LYS A 438 25.68 -6.60 12.73
C LYS A 438 25.35 -6.58 14.22
N PHE A 439 24.21 -6.03 14.66
CA PHE A 439 23.79 -6.15 16.06
C PHE A 439 23.46 -7.60 16.42
N GLY A 440 22.75 -8.32 15.55
CA GLY A 440 22.54 -9.76 15.68
C GLY A 440 23.84 -10.55 15.68
N LEU A 441 24.75 -10.26 14.75
CA LEU A 441 26.06 -10.92 14.70
C LEU A 441 26.88 -10.68 15.96
N SER A 442 26.89 -9.45 16.48
CA SER A 442 27.58 -9.08 17.70
C SER A 442 27.04 -9.86 18.91
N ASN A 443 25.71 -10.01 19.04
CA ASN A 443 25.09 -10.80 20.10
C ASN A 443 25.35 -12.32 19.94
N LEU A 444 25.31 -12.84 18.71
CA LEU A 444 25.56 -14.25 18.43
C LEU A 444 27.02 -14.65 18.67
N VAL A 445 27.97 -13.74 18.43
CA VAL A 445 29.39 -13.97 18.76
C VAL A 445 29.61 -13.95 20.27
N ALA A 446 29.07 -12.97 20.98
CA ALA A 446 29.18 -12.89 22.44
C ALA A 446 28.54 -14.10 23.16
N SER A 447 27.43 -14.62 22.63
CA SER A 447 26.77 -15.83 23.15
C SER A 447 27.43 -17.15 22.69
N GLY A 448 28.46 -17.08 21.85
CA GLY A 448 29.21 -18.25 21.37
C GLY A 448 28.45 -19.11 20.35
N HIS A 449 27.44 -18.57 19.67
CA HIS A 449 26.77 -19.22 18.54
C HIS A 449 27.56 -19.05 17.24
N LEU A 450 28.27 -17.93 17.11
CA LEU A 450 29.13 -17.63 15.98
C LEU A 450 30.57 -17.41 16.43
N LYS A 451 31.51 -17.77 15.56
CA LYS A 451 32.90 -17.36 15.64
C LYS A 451 33.19 -16.34 14.55
N PHE A 452 33.68 -15.17 14.94
CA PHE A 452 34.17 -14.17 13.99
C PHE A 452 35.64 -14.45 13.65
N GLU A 453 35.96 -14.50 12.36
CA GLU A 453 37.33 -14.74 11.87
C GLU A 453 37.83 -13.54 11.07
N GLY A 454 38.46 -12.57 11.76
CA GLY A 454 39.25 -11.51 11.15
C GLY A 454 39.17 -10.19 11.93
N GLU A 455 39.40 -9.08 11.23
CA GLU A 455 39.43 -7.73 11.81
C GLU A 455 38.16 -6.95 11.45
N ALA A 456 37.73 -6.04 12.33
CA ALA A 456 36.62 -5.12 12.07
C ALA A 456 36.79 -4.43 10.71
N PHE A 457 35.68 -4.25 9.99
CA PHE A 457 35.62 -3.62 8.66
C PHE A 457 36.31 -4.39 7.50
N HIS A 458 37.18 -5.37 7.78
CA HIS A 458 38.02 -6.03 6.78
C HIS A 458 37.65 -7.49 6.52
N SER A 459 37.23 -8.23 7.55
CA SER A 459 36.72 -9.59 7.37
C SER A 459 35.23 -9.65 7.65
N ARG A 460 34.52 -10.42 6.83
CA ARG A 460 33.06 -10.62 6.92
C ARG A 460 32.72 -12.10 7.02
N LYS A 461 33.61 -12.90 7.61
CA LYS A 461 33.45 -14.36 7.69
C LYS A 461 33.07 -14.79 9.11
N PHE A 462 31.94 -15.47 9.22
CA PHE A 462 31.39 -15.99 10.47
C PHE A 462 31.20 -17.50 10.36
N THR A 463 31.72 -18.26 11.33
CA THR A 463 31.52 -19.71 11.38
C THR A 463 30.46 -20.04 12.42
N LEU A 464 29.45 -20.83 12.03
CA LEU A 464 28.45 -21.33 12.97
C LEU A 464 29.09 -22.36 13.90
N LEU A 465 28.94 -22.14 15.21
CA LEU A 465 29.34 -23.08 16.26
C LEU A 465 28.13 -23.82 16.84
N LYS A 466 26.95 -23.19 16.83
CA LYS A 466 25.69 -23.75 17.32
C LYS A 466 24.55 -23.43 16.36
N PRO A 467 23.44 -24.20 16.36
CA PRO A 467 22.23 -23.83 15.64
C PRO A 467 21.73 -22.45 16.08
N ILE A 468 21.28 -21.66 15.11
CA ILE A 468 20.54 -20.42 15.33
C ILE A 468 19.17 -20.57 14.68
N ALA A 469 18.13 -19.99 15.26
CA ALA A 469 16.78 -20.12 14.74
C ALA A 469 16.67 -19.56 13.31
N ARG A 470 17.33 -18.43 13.06
CA ARG A 470 17.22 -17.70 11.81
C ARG A 470 18.43 -16.84 11.49
N TRP A 471 18.58 -16.50 10.21
CA TRP A 471 19.54 -15.51 9.77
C TRP A 471 19.17 -14.11 10.27
N PRO A 472 20.14 -13.28 10.69
CA PRO A 472 19.88 -11.86 10.96
C PRO A 472 19.22 -11.20 9.74
N ALA A 473 18.18 -10.40 9.98
CA ALA A 473 17.58 -9.58 8.93
C ALA A 473 18.57 -8.50 8.43
N GLY A 474 18.30 -7.90 7.26
CA GLY A 474 19.06 -6.73 6.78
C GLY A 474 20.49 -7.00 6.27
N MET A 475 20.82 -8.26 6.00
CA MET A 475 22.16 -8.70 5.55
C MET A 475 22.43 -8.46 4.04
N GLY A 476 22.07 -7.27 3.56
CA GLY A 476 22.22 -6.85 2.15
C GLY A 476 23.33 -5.83 1.93
N GLY A 477 23.77 -5.69 0.68
CA GLY A 477 24.69 -4.62 0.25
C GLY A 477 25.98 -4.57 1.06
N ALA A 478 26.25 -3.42 1.69
CA ALA A 478 27.46 -3.22 2.49
C ALA A 478 27.51 -4.05 3.80
N LEU A 479 26.35 -4.53 4.27
CA LEU A 479 26.21 -5.41 5.44
C LEU A 479 26.34 -6.91 5.08
N SER A 480 26.44 -7.25 3.80
CA SER A 480 26.60 -8.65 3.35
C SER A 480 27.79 -9.35 3.99
N THR A 481 27.59 -10.62 4.36
CA THR A 481 28.57 -11.42 5.09
C THR A 481 28.65 -12.84 4.53
N ALA A 482 29.71 -13.56 4.86
CA ALA A 482 29.87 -14.96 4.54
C ALA A 482 29.71 -15.80 5.81
N PHE A 483 28.79 -16.76 5.75
CA PHE A 483 28.59 -17.73 6.81
C PHE A 483 29.21 -19.07 6.42
N VAL A 484 30.06 -19.63 7.27
CA VAL A 484 30.56 -20.99 7.15
C VAL A 484 29.67 -21.88 8.01
N LYS A 485 29.01 -22.86 7.39
CA LYS A 485 28.11 -23.80 8.05
C LYS A 485 28.73 -25.20 8.09
N PRO A 486 29.16 -25.69 9.26
CA PRO A 486 29.64 -27.07 9.42
C PRO A 486 28.59 -28.13 9.05
N GLU A 487 29.08 -29.31 8.70
CA GLU A 487 28.25 -30.49 8.42
C GLU A 487 27.67 -31.01 9.75
N GLY A 488 26.35 -30.84 9.95
CA GLY A 488 25.65 -31.19 11.19
C GLY A 488 24.85 -30.06 11.83
N ILE A 489 25.08 -28.80 11.45
CA ILE A 489 24.23 -27.68 11.88
C ILE A 489 23.09 -27.49 10.86
N PRO A 490 21.81 -27.47 11.30
CA PRO A 490 20.68 -27.22 10.41
C PRO A 490 20.80 -25.82 9.80
N THR A 491 20.30 -25.67 8.58
CA THR A 491 20.26 -24.36 7.93
C THR A 491 19.24 -23.47 8.67
N PRO A 492 19.63 -22.31 9.20
CA PRO A 492 18.70 -21.37 9.81
C PRO A 492 17.63 -20.90 8.82
N ASP A 493 16.45 -20.59 9.36
CA ASP A 493 15.36 -19.99 8.59
C ASP A 493 15.63 -18.52 8.24
N GLY A 494 14.78 -17.95 7.40
CA GLY A 494 14.83 -16.54 7.03
C GLY A 494 15.76 -16.21 5.86
N ARG A 495 15.88 -14.91 5.57
CA ARG A 495 16.48 -14.42 4.32
C ARG A 495 17.94 -13.97 4.50
N LEU A 496 18.83 -14.52 3.68
CA LEU A 496 20.27 -14.19 3.66
C LEU A 496 20.59 -12.83 3.00
N GLY A 497 19.65 -12.24 2.26
CA GLY A 497 19.91 -11.02 1.51
C GLY A 497 20.99 -11.23 0.45
N HIS A 498 22.06 -10.44 0.49
CA HIS A 498 23.22 -10.58 -0.42
C HIS A 498 24.37 -11.36 0.23
N SER A 499 24.13 -11.99 1.38
CA SER A 499 25.09 -12.83 2.08
C SER A 499 25.17 -14.22 1.45
N CYS A 500 26.26 -14.93 1.72
CA CYS A 500 26.49 -16.28 1.19
C CYS A 500 26.65 -17.29 2.33
N VAL A 501 26.37 -18.56 2.03
CA VAL A 501 26.66 -19.69 2.91
C VAL A 501 27.69 -20.59 2.22
N LEU A 502 28.76 -20.90 2.94
CA LEU A 502 29.87 -21.75 2.52
C LEU A 502 29.86 -23.04 3.35
N SER A 503 30.29 -24.14 2.75
CA SER A 503 30.65 -25.35 3.50
C SER A 503 31.94 -25.10 4.29
N GLU A 504 32.24 -25.97 5.25
CA GLU A 504 33.49 -25.91 6.01
C GLU A 504 34.73 -26.00 5.09
N GLU A 505 34.68 -26.87 4.09
CA GLU A 505 35.74 -27.00 3.08
C GLU A 505 35.92 -25.70 2.28
N ASP A 506 34.84 -25.08 1.82
CA ASP A 506 34.91 -23.85 1.03
C ASP A 506 35.32 -22.63 1.87
N GLY A 507 34.92 -22.61 3.14
CA GLY A 507 35.28 -21.56 4.10
C GLY A 507 36.76 -21.60 4.55
N ALA A 508 37.42 -22.75 4.39
CA ALA A 508 38.84 -22.94 4.67
C ALA A 508 39.76 -22.53 3.49
N LYS A 509 39.22 -22.37 2.29
CA LYS A 509 40.00 -22.02 1.09
C LYS A 509 40.42 -20.54 1.11
N ALA A 510 41.66 -20.25 0.69
CA ALA A 510 42.17 -18.87 0.62
C ALA A 510 41.39 -17.96 -0.33
N ASN A 511 40.70 -18.53 -1.33
CA ASN A 511 39.87 -17.82 -2.29
C ASN A 511 38.37 -17.82 -1.93
N TRP A 512 38.01 -18.04 -0.65
CA TRP A 512 36.62 -18.11 -0.20
C TRP A 512 35.78 -16.90 -0.61
N GLU A 513 36.35 -15.70 -0.67
CA GLU A 513 35.63 -14.48 -1.10
C GLU A 513 35.14 -14.57 -2.55
N ARG A 514 35.91 -15.22 -3.42
CA ARG A 514 35.53 -15.46 -4.80
C ARG A 514 34.42 -16.50 -4.87
N LEU A 515 34.55 -17.60 -4.12
CA LEU A 515 33.52 -18.64 -4.02
C LEU A 515 32.20 -18.08 -3.48
N CYS A 516 32.29 -17.20 -2.48
CA CYS A 516 31.14 -16.49 -1.92
C CYS A 516 30.48 -15.57 -2.95
N ARG A 517 31.26 -14.86 -3.78
CA ARG A 517 30.70 -14.04 -4.88
C ARG A 517 30.04 -14.89 -5.96
N GLU A 518 30.66 -16.00 -6.35
CA GLU A 518 30.13 -16.93 -7.37
C GLU A 518 28.86 -17.66 -6.88
N LYS A 519 28.77 -17.97 -5.57
CA LYS A 519 27.58 -18.57 -4.96
C LYS A 519 26.51 -17.54 -4.59
N GLY A 520 26.92 -16.35 -4.16
CA GLY A 520 26.05 -15.21 -3.82
C GLY A 520 25.47 -14.50 -5.06
N SER A 521 26.03 -14.75 -6.26
CA SER A 521 25.49 -14.27 -7.53
C SER A 521 24.32 -15.09 -8.08
N VAL A 522 23.73 -16.01 -7.30
CA VAL A 522 22.34 -16.43 -7.55
C VAL A 522 21.43 -15.31 -7.04
N SER A 523 21.44 -14.21 -7.79
CA SER A 523 20.42 -13.18 -7.68
C SER A 523 19.07 -13.83 -8.02
N ILE A 524 18.21 -13.96 -7.01
CA ILE A 524 16.77 -13.89 -7.30
C ILE A 524 16.58 -12.48 -7.88
N PRO A 525 16.07 -12.32 -9.10
CA PRO A 525 16.06 -11.01 -9.76
C PRO A 525 15.31 -10.01 -8.88
N SER A 526 15.97 -8.89 -8.60
CA SER A 526 15.31 -7.71 -8.07
C SER A 526 14.29 -7.25 -9.12
N ALA A 527 13.09 -6.86 -8.69
CA ALA A 527 12.05 -6.39 -9.60
C ALA A 527 12.42 -5.10 -10.36
N VAL A 528 13.56 -4.48 -10.04
CA VAL A 528 14.05 -3.26 -10.70
C VAL A 528 14.87 -3.58 -11.96
N ASP A 529 15.42 -4.79 -12.08
CA ASP A 529 16.25 -5.17 -13.23
C ASP A 529 15.44 -5.69 -14.44
N ILE A 530 14.12 -5.89 -14.28
CA ILE A 530 13.25 -6.38 -15.37
C ILE A 530 12.69 -5.23 -16.24
N GLU A 531 12.55 -4.01 -15.73
CA GLU A 531 12.00 -2.89 -16.51
C GLU A 531 13.02 -2.12 -17.35
N ARG A 532 14.34 -2.26 -17.10
CA ARG A 532 15.38 -1.62 -17.93
C ARG A 532 15.90 -2.48 -19.07
N GLY A 533 15.39 -3.71 -19.21
CA GLY A 533 15.85 -4.70 -20.19
C GLY A 533 15.11 -4.74 -21.52
N SER A 534 14.09 -3.91 -21.76
CA SER A 534 13.24 -4.01 -22.97
C SER A 534 13.08 -2.70 -23.74
N LEU A 535 14.18 -1.99 -24.01
CA LEU A 535 14.24 -0.95 -25.07
C LEU A 535 15.63 -0.95 -25.71
N LYS A 536 16.01 -2.08 -26.34
CA LYS A 536 16.97 -2.11 -27.44
C LYS A 536 16.55 -3.17 -28.46
N ARG A 537 15.70 -2.74 -29.40
CA ARG A 537 15.80 -3.11 -30.81
C ARG A 537 15.72 -1.84 -31.63
#